data_AF-A0A7C7A3X3-F1
#
_entry.id   AF-A0A7C7A3X3-F1
#
_cell.length_a   1.000
_cell.length_b   1.000
_cell.length_c   1.000
_cell.angle_alpha   90.00
_cell.angle_beta   90.00
_cell.angle_gamma   90.00
#
_symmetry.space_group_name_H-M   'P 1'
#
loop_
_entity.id
_entity.type
_entity.pdbx_description
1 polymer ?
#
loop_
_entity_poly.entity_id
_entity_poly.type
_entity_poly.pdbx_seq_one_letter_code
_entity_poly.pdbx_strand_id
1 'polypeptide(L)'
;KVLVPAFALGRAQEVILILKKTMNKKQLHSCPVYVDGMVKDICRMYKLNPNYLRSDLAKKIFRGVDIFYDDNVTPIEKPEFRKEIIESKNPCIIISSSGMLTGGPSQLYAQKLATDENNLIAITGYQDEESPGKDLLKIIETDGDTDEDQDRTIKLGDREINIKCKVGKFGLSAHADKMEIINIANNLYPRRIFLVHGNPEVINSLGKEIQKDINGWIYAPQNGEQYEINIKTPRKQRRVAKYPHMKIVELLNRENIRKLWKFVKTNIGTAAALSVEDLIEIWGYKQDPIEVKEILNDSIYFEHDRRRMFLYHAVGKSEIEKLSAPKVMEVNEMLGLVDEFFGPESGLYKKGARFDEKIALLYFNFPDIAKTRYADEITEFETHTGWQVEINQNINTSAIDEVVYNLFPSNLTINKISYMPQTRKVKISAEDEPVNFNTLSNQFKEITGLSLVINEEDKIEQEVSASMNKSQMEQNQALRYIDKAFSTLTHRPYKKSIKVTSSGVKYIELAFISKIVGEKYVDVINELEQETGYLMTVSDSCNQIEIINIAKRLMTEKDIKTKKNPSVFLDKMSVQVVIAQDIDDLMREEIGKRFLSLTGLSLEII
;
A
#
# COMPACT_ATOMS: atom_id res chain seq x y z
N LYS A 1 14.28 3.89 -32.12
CA LYS A 1 14.40 2.78 -31.13
C LYS A 1 15.79 2.80 -30.51
N VAL A 2 15.97 2.23 -29.31
CA VAL A 2 17.29 2.16 -28.66
C VAL A 2 17.69 0.70 -28.46
N LEU A 3 18.84 0.30 -28.99
CA LEU A 3 19.47 -0.99 -28.72
C LEU A 3 20.57 -0.80 -27.68
N VAL A 4 20.51 -1.57 -26.59
CA VAL A 4 21.57 -1.68 -25.59
C VAL A 4 22.17 -3.08 -25.68
N PRO A 5 23.26 -3.27 -26.44
CA PRO A 5 24.02 -4.51 -26.39
C PRO A 5 24.69 -4.60 -25.02
N ALA A 6 24.42 -5.69 -24.29
CA ALA A 6 24.97 -5.92 -22.97
C ALA A 6 25.36 -7.39 -22.77
N PHE A 7 26.38 -7.64 -21.96
CA PHE A 7 26.68 -9.00 -21.51
C PHE A 7 25.50 -9.56 -20.71
N ALA A 8 25.26 -10.87 -20.85
CA ALA A 8 24.14 -11.54 -20.21
C ALA A 8 24.17 -11.40 -18.67
N LEU A 9 25.38 -11.37 -18.10
CA LEU A 9 25.63 -11.23 -16.67
C LEU A 9 26.22 -9.85 -16.35
N GLY A 10 25.69 -9.20 -15.31
CA GLY A 10 26.16 -7.93 -14.78
C GLY A 10 25.49 -6.72 -15.41
N ARG A 11 26.03 -6.23 -16.53
CA ARG A 11 25.66 -4.90 -17.07
C ARG A 11 24.20 -4.81 -17.49
N ALA A 12 23.66 -5.86 -18.10
CA ALA A 12 22.27 -5.86 -18.54
C ALA A 12 21.30 -5.68 -17.35
N GLN A 13 21.57 -6.34 -16.22
CA GLN A 13 20.76 -6.23 -14.99
C GLN A 13 20.82 -4.82 -14.41
N GLU A 14 22.00 -4.20 -14.37
CA GLU A 14 22.15 -2.81 -13.92
C GLU A 14 21.35 -1.84 -14.81
N VAL A 15 21.43 -1.98 -16.14
CA VAL A 15 20.68 -1.14 -17.09
C VAL A 15 19.17 -1.30 -16.89
N ILE A 16 18.68 -2.55 -16.75
CA ILE A 16 17.27 -2.83 -16.47
C ILE A 16 16.81 -2.10 -15.21
N LEU A 17 17.57 -2.24 -14.11
CA LEU A 17 17.23 -1.61 -12.83
C LEU A 17 17.26 -0.07 -12.89
N ILE A 18 18.20 0.51 -13.64
CA ILE A 18 18.28 1.96 -13.85
C ILE A 18 17.04 2.46 -14.61
N LEU A 19 16.73 1.86 -15.76
CA LEU A 19 15.59 2.25 -16.59
C LEU A 19 14.26 2.08 -15.86
N LYS A 20 14.06 0.91 -15.23
CA LYS A 20 12.88 0.64 -14.40
C LYS A 20 12.71 1.69 -13.32
N LYS A 21 13.79 2.03 -12.60
CA LYS A 21 13.76 3.01 -11.52
C LYS A 21 13.45 4.42 -12.02
N THR A 22 14.03 4.86 -13.14
CA THR A 22 13.80 6.21 -13.69
C THR A 22 12.41 6.36 -14.29
N MET A 23 11.89 5.33 -14.98
CA MET A 23 10.51 5.28 -15.48
C MET A 23 9.50 5.30 -14.33
N ASN A 24 9.68 4.46 -13.31
CA ASN A 24 8.78 4.43 -12.15
C ASN A 24 8.81 5.74 -11.33
N LYS A 25 9.89 6.52 -11.42
CA LYS A 25 10.00 7.87 -10.87
C LYS A 25 9.49 8.97 -11.81
N LYS A 26 8.99 8.63 -13.00
CA LYS A 26 8.56 9.57 -14.05
C LYS A 26 9.66 10.56 -14.48
N GLN A 27 10.93 10.18 -14.32
CA GLN A 27 12.09 10.96 -14.78
C GLN A 27 12.41 10.66 -16.25
N LEU A 28 12.02 9.48 -16.72
CA LEU A 28 12.06 9.07 -18.11
C LEU A 28 10.62 8.79 -18.57
N HIS A 29 10.30 9.14 -19.81
CA HIS A 29 9.00 8.80 -20.39
C HIS A 29 8.83 7.27 -20.43
N SER A 30 7.64 6.78 -20.08
CA SER A 30 7.32 5.35 -20.16
C SER A 30 7.41 4.88 -21.61
N CYS A 31 8.19 3.83 -21.85
CA CYS A 31 8.17 3.12 -23.12
C CYS A 31 8.49 1.64 -22.89
N PRO A 32 8.08 0.75 -23.81
CA PRO A 32 8.38 -0.66 -23.69
C PRO A 32 9.89 -0.92 -23.70
N VAL A 33 10.37 -1.67 -22.71
CA VAL A 33 11.73 -2.16 -22.59
C VAL A 33 11.73 -3.68 -22.74
N TYR A 34 12.28 -4.17 -23.84
CA TYR A 34 12.37 -5.60 -24.13
C TYR A 34 13.71 -6.16 -23.70
N VAL A 35 13.69 -7.30 -23.01
CA VAL A 35 14.90 -8.01 -22.54
C VAL A 35 15.03 -9.35 -23.27
N ASP A 36 16.14 -9.55 -23.99
CA ASP A 36 16.34 -10.72 -24.86
C ASP A 36 17.73 -11.37 -24.70
N GLY A 37 17.87 -12.56 -25.29
CA GLY A 37 19.04 -13.41 -25.21
C GLY A 37 19.21 -14.00 -23.82
N MET A 38 20.44 -14.37 -23.46
CA MET A 38 20.75 -15.00 -22.17
C MET A 38 20.51 -14.05 -20.98
N VAL A 39 20.26 -12.76 -21.23
CA VAL A 39 19.94 -11.79 -20.17
C VAL A 39 18.74 -12.24 -19.35
N LYS A 40 17.70 -12.80 -19.98
CA LYS A 40 16.49 -13.26 -19.29
C LYS A 40 16.76 -14.44 -18.35
N ASP A 41 17.57 -15.39 -18.81
CA ASP A 41 17.96 -16.57 -18.02
C ASP A 41 18.82 -16.16 -16.83
N ILE A 42 19.73 -15.21 -17.02
CA ILE A 42 20.51 -14.65 -15.92
C ILE A 42 19.61 -13.87 -14.96
N CYS A 43 18.64 -13.06 -15.43
CA CYS A 43 17.68 -12.39 -14.53
C CYS A 43 16.93 -13.40 -13.64
N ARG A 44 16.57 -14.58 -14.18
CA ARG A 44 16.03 -15.69 -13.39
C ARG A 44 17.03 -16.19 -12.35
N MET A 45 18.29 -16.38 -12.70
CA MET A 45 19.33 -16.80 -11.74
C MET A 45 19.52 -15.82 -10.58
N TYR A 46 19.47 -14.51 -10.83
CA TYR A 46 19.48 -13.49 -9.77
C TYR A 46 18.29 -13.64 -8.81
N LYS A 47 17.08 -13.91 -9.34
CA LYS A 47 15.89 -14.13 -8.52
C LYS A 47 15.97 -15.39 -7.65
N LEU A 48 16.60 -16.45 -8.16
CA LEU A 48 16.81 -17.70 -7.42
C LEU A 48 17.91 -17.57 -6.35
N ASN A 49 18.73 -16.52 -6.42
CA ASN A 49 19.88 -16.31 -5.54
C ASN A 49 19.85 -14.95 -4.82
N PRO A 50 18.76 -14.60 -4.10
CA PRO A 50 18.58 -13.27 -3.51
C PRO A 50 19.65 -12.91 -2.46
N ASN A 51 20.26 -13.90 -1.81
CA ASN A 51 21.27 -13.69 -0.76
C ASN A 51 22.58 -13.08 -1.26
N TYR A 52 22.85 -13.18 -2.56
CA TYR A 52 24.01 -12.55 -3.19
C TYR A 52 23.74 -11.11 -3.65
N LEU A 53 22.50 -10.63 -3.49
CA LEU A 53 22.10 -9.29 -3.89
C LEU A 53 22.19 -8.32 -2.71
N ARG A 54 22.18 -7.02 -3.04
CA ARG A 54 22.03 -5.99 -2.02
C ARG A 54 20.74 -6.21 -1.23
N SER A 55 20.79 -5.93 0.07
CA SER A 55 19.70 -6.27 1.01
C SER A 55 18.33 -5.69 0.63
N ASP A 56 18.29 -4.55 -0.06
CA ASP A 56 17.07 -3.91 -0.54
C ASP A 56 16.43 -4.67 -1.71
N LEU A 57 17.24 -5.20 -2.62
CA LEU A 57 16.77 -6.05 -3.73
C LEU A 57 16.37 -7.45 -3.22
N ALA A 58 17.18 -8.04 -2.34
CA ALA A 58 16.90 -9.34 -1.73
C ALA A 58 15.53 -9.34 -1.01
N LYS A 59 15.26 -8.31 -0.19
CA LYS A 59 13.99 -8.16 0.53
C LYS A 59 12.78 -8.06 -0.39
N LYS A 60 12.92 -7.46 -1.58
CA LYS A 60 11.85 -7.41 -2.58
C LYS A 60 11.53 -8.80 -3.11
N ILE A 61 12.56 -9.57 -3.47
CA ILE A 61 12.40 -10.96 -3.94
C ILE A 61 11.71 -11.81 -2.87
N PHE A 62 12.16 -11.73 -1.60
CA PHE A 62 11.55 -12.49 -0.50
C PHE A 62 10.08 -12.13 -0.23
N ARG A 63 9.62 -10.95 -0.65
CA ARG A 63 8.22 -10.53 -0.59
C ARG A 63 7.41 -10.92 -1.83
N GLY A 64 7.98 -11.70 -2.75
CA GLY A 64 7.35 -12.09 -4.01
C GLY A 64 7.37 -10.99 -5.08
N VAL A 65 8.16 -9.93 -4.91
CA VAL A 65 8.23 -8.82 -5.88
C VAL A 65 9.30 -9.08 -6.94
N ASP A 66 8.91 -8.97 -8.21
CA ASP A 66 9.85 -9.05 -9.33
C ASP A 66 10.75 -7.81 -9.41
N ILE A 67 12.06 -8.01 -9.30
CA ILE A 67 13.02 -6.91 -9.33
C ILE A 67 13.37 -6.44 -10.74
N PHE A 68 13.22 -7.28 -11.78
CA PHE A 68 13.65 -6.94 -13.15
C PHE A 68 12.49 -6.59 -14.08
N TYR A 69 11.35 -7.24 -13.94
CA TYR A 69 10.20 -7.06 -14.83
C TYR A 69 9.06 -6.30 -14.13
N ASP A 70 8.29 -5.55 -14.93
CA ASP A 70 7.04 -4.86 -14.57
C ASP A 70 6.30 -4.47 -15.87
N ASP A 71 5.30 -3.60 -15.78
CA ASP A 71 4.50 -3.17 -16.93
C ASP A 71 5.34 -2.49 -18.03
N ASN A 72 6.50 -1.93 -17.70
CA ASN A 72 7.39 -1.29 -18.67
C ASN A 72 8.48 -2.24 -19.19
N VAL A 73 8.92 -3.22 -18.39
CA VAL A 73 10.04 -4.11 -18.74
C VAL A 73 9.58 -5.55 -18.92
N THR A 74 9.67 -6.06 -20.15
CA THR A 74 9.18 -7.39 -20.52
C THR A 74 10.27 -8.28 -21.12
N PRO A 75 10.36 -9.55 -20.72
CA PRO A 75 11.25 -10.50 -21.37
C PRO A 75 10.68 -10.99 -22.70
N ILE A 76 11.54 -11.19 -23.71
CA ILE A 76 11.16 -11.85 -24.95
C ILE A 76 11.20 -13.35 -24.74
N GLU A 77 10.02 -13.99 -24.68
CA GLU A 77 9.92 -15.42 -24.43
C GLU A 77 10.40 -16.24 -25.64
N LYS A 78 9.89 -15.91 -26.83
CA LYS A 78 10.14 -16.67 -28.06
C LYS A 78 10.79 -15.85 -29.18
N PRO A 79 11.66 -16.45 -30.02
CA PRO A 79 12.37 -15.72 -31.09
C PRO A 79 11.46 -15.06 -32.14
N GLU A 80 10.23 -15.53 -32.32
CA GLU A 80 9.30 -15.03 -33.34
C GLU A 80 8.90 -13.57 -33.07
N PHE A 81 8.73 -13.21 -31.79
CA PHE A 81 8.41 -11.84 -31.35
C PHE A 81 9.49 -10.82 -31.71
N ARG A 82 10.72 -11.25 -32.01
CA ARG A 82 11.80 -10.34 -32.41
C ARG A 82 11.45 -9.59 -33.69
N LYS A 83 10.82 -10.28 -34.66
CA LYS A 83 10.43 -9.67 -35.94
C LYS A 83 9.42 -8.57 -35.73
N GLU A 84 8.39 -8.84 -34.92
CA GLU A 84 7.34 -7.87 -34.57
C GLU A 84 7.93 -6.61 -33.90
N ILE A 85 8.88 -6.77 -32.98
CA ILE A 85 9.54 -5.65 -32.30
C ILE A 85 10.39 -4.83 -33.29
N ILE A 86 11.10 -5.48 -34.21
CA ILE A 86 11.92 -4.80 -35.22
C ILE A 86 11.04 -3.99 -36.18
N GLU A 87 9.96 -4.60 -36.68
CA GLU A 87 9.05 -4.03 -37.67
C GLU A 87 8.08 -3.00 -37.08
N SER A 88 7.83 -3.05 -35.77
CA SER A 88 6.97 -2.09 -35.08
C SER A 88 7.47 -0.65 -35.26
N LYS A 89 6.55 0.28 -35.53
CA LYS A 89 6.89 1.71 -35.62
C LYS A 89 7.04 2.39 -34.25
N ASN A 90 6.64 1.72 -33.17
CA ASN A 90 6.63 2.31 -31.84
C ASN A 90 8.07 2.44 -31.27
N PRO A 91 8.38 3.54 -30.57
CA PRO A 91 9.64 3.67 -29.87
C PRO A 91 9.71 2.67 -28.72
N CYS A 92 10.83 1.95 -28.63
CA CYS A 92 11.13 1.01 -27.56
C CYS A 92 12.63 0.95 -27.29
N ILE A 93 12.97 0.35 -26.15
CA ILE A 93 14.34 0.03 -25.74
C ILE A 93 14.49 -1.49 -25.80
N ILE A 94 15.61 -1.98 -26.34
CA ILE A 94 15.92 -3.41 -26.45
C ILE A 94 17.24 -3.65 -25.75
N ILE A 95 17.25 -4.47 -24.70
CA ILE A 95 18.44 -4.87 -23.97
C ILE A 95 18.71 -6.33 -24.31
N SER A 96 19.84 -6.59 -24.98
CA SER A 96 20.11 -7.94 -25.50
C SER A 96 21.58 -8.30 -25.44
N SER A 97 21.84 -9.60 -25.23
CA SER A 97 23.17 -10.21 -25.44
C SER A 97 23.43 -10.53 -26.92
N SER A 98 24.68 -10.58 -27.39
CA SER A 98 25.96 -10.33 -26.68
C SER A 98 26.33 -8.83 -26.55
N GLY A 99 27.13 -8.50 -25.53
CA GLY A 99 27.50 -7.11 -25.21
C GLY A 99 28.49 -6.44 -26.16
N MET A 100 29.15 -7.22 -27.01
CA MET A 100 30.14 -6.74 -27.98
C MET A 100 29.72 -6.95 -29.44
N LEU A 101 28.46 -7.36 -29.66
CA LEU A 101 27.88 -7.60 -30.99
C LEU A 101 28.60 -8.67 -31.83
N THR A 102 29.38 -9.55 -31.18
CA THR A 102 30.07 -10.67 -31.85
C THR A 102 29.09 -11.74 -32.34
N GLY A 103 27.90 -11.81 -31.73
CA GLY A 103 26.83 -12.70 -32.16
C GLY A 103 25.58 -12.61 -31.29
N GLY A 104 24.63 -13.52 -31.54
CA GLY A 104 23.37 -13.63 -30.81
C GLY A 104 22.34 -12.55 -31.18
N PRO A 105 21.28 -12.41 -30.39
CA PRO A 105 20.15 -11.54 -30.76
C PRO A 105 20.52 -10.05 -30.86
N SER A 106 21.47 -9.55 -30.06
CA SER A 106 21.90 -8.15 -30.16
C SER A 106 22.53 -7.82 -31.51
N GLN A 107 23.28 -8.74 -32.10
CA GLN A 107 23.84 -8.58 -33.45
C GLN A 107 22.71 -8.52 -34.48
N LEU A 108 21.70 -9.38 -34.38
CA LEU A 108 20.52 -9.35 -35.26
C LEU A 108 19.78 -8.01 -35.17
N TYR A 109 19.55 -7.50 -33.95
CA TYR A 109 18.96 -6.19 -33.76
C TYR A 109 19.83 -5.08 -34.34
N ALA A 110 21.15 -5.10 -34.09
CA ALA A 110 22.07 -4.10 -34.63
C ALA A 110 22.01 -4.08 -36.17
N GLN A 111 22.04 -5.24 -36.82
CA GLN A 111 21.96 -5.34 -38.28
C GLN A 111 20.70 -4.69 -38.87
N LYS A 112 19.58 -4.71 -38.14
CA LYS A 112 18.29 -4.18 -38.60
C LYS A 112 18.06 -2.72 -38.20
N LEU A 113 18.58 -2.30 -37.06
CA LEU A 113 18.36 -0.97 -36.51
C LEU A 113 19.42 0.03 -36.98
N ALA A 114 20.60 -0.44 -37.36
CA ALA A 114 21.73 0.43 -37.72
C ALA A 114 21.49 1.31 -38.95
N THR A 115 20.62 0.90 -39.88
CA THR A 115 20.38 1.60 -41.15
C THR A 115 19.37 2.74 -41.05
N ASP A 116 18.83 3.02 -39.87
CA ASP A 116 17.83 4.06 -39.65
C ASP A 116 18.35 5.09 -38.63
N GLU A 117 18.40 6.35 -39.05
CA GLU A 117 18.95 7.50 -38.33
C GLU A 117 18.20 7.84 -37.03
N ASN A 118 16.95 7.40 -36.90
CA ASN A 118 16.13 7.60 -35.70
C ASN A 118 16.44 6.59 -34.59
N ASN A 119 17.34 5.64 -34.85
CA ASN A 119 17.76 4.65 -33.88
C ASN A 119 19.04 5.06 -33.15
N LEU A 120 19.24 4.44 -32.00
CA LEU A 120 20.46 4.57 -31.19
C LEU A 120 20.98 3.19 -30.81
N ILE A 121 22.27 2.95 -31.01
CA ILE A 121 23.00 1.85 -30.38
C ILE A 121 23.78 2.41 -29.19
N ALA A 122 23.41 2.01 -27.99
CA ALA A 122 23.96 2.50 -26.72
C ALA A 122 24.95 1.48 -26.13
N ILE A 123 26.24 1.71 -26.36
CA ILE A 123 27.33 0.89 -25.83
C ILE A 123 27.53 1.22 -24.35
N THR A 124 27.38 0.23 -23.47
CA THR A 124 27.38 0.41 -22.00
C THR A 124 28.55 -0.29 -21.29
N GLY A 125 29.44 -0.95 -22.02
CA GLY A 125 30.53 -1.73 -21.45
C GLY A 125 31.76 -1.75 -22.34
N TYR A 126 32.83 -2.37 -21.83
CA TYR A 126 34.08 -2.56 -22.56
C TYR A 126 33.86 -3.31 -23.88
N GLN A 127 34.65 -2.97 -24.89
CA GLN A 127 34.63 -3.55 -26.22
C GLN A 127 36.06 -4.00 -26.56
N ASP A 128 36.23 -5.30 -26.84
CA ASP A 128 37.49 -5.86 -27.31
C ASP A 128 37.90 -5.22 -28.65
N GLU A 129 39.20 -5.06 -28.90
CA GLU A 129 39.73 -4.37 -30.10
C GLU A 129 39.27 -5.01 -31.41
N GLU A 130 39.02 -6.32 -31.42
CA GLU A 130 38.57 -7.09 -32.58
C GLU A 130 37.04 -7.19 -32.70
N SER A 131 36.30 -6.59 -31.76
CA SER A 131 34.83 -6.72 -31.72
C SER A 131 34.12 -5.70 -32.60
N PRO A 132 32.96 -6.04 -33.20
CA PRO A 132 32.17 -5.07 -33.97
C PRO A 132 31.71 -3.86 -33.15
N GLY A 133 31.53 -4.03 -31.84
CA GLY A 133 31.22 -2.92 -30.95
C GLY A 133 32.37 -1.93 -30.77
N LYS A 134 33.63 -2.35 -30.92
CA LYS A 134 34.78 -1.42 -30.97
C LYS A 134 34.76 -0.61 -32.26
N ASP A 135 34.44 -1.23 -33.39
CA ASP A 135 34.35 -0.51 -34.67
C ASP A 135 33.23 0.54 -34.64
N LEU A 136 32.09 0.24 -33.99
CA LEU A 136 31.05 1.24 -33.73
C LEU A 136 31.55 2.42 -32.87
N LEU A 137 32.44 2.19 -31.91
CA LEU A 137 33.00 3.27 -31.10
C LEU A 137 34.00 4.13 -31.90
N LYS A 138 34.80 3.53 -32.80
CA LYS A 138 35.71 4.26 -33.69
C LYS A 138 34.94 5.27 -34.57
N ILE A 139 33.74 4.88 -35.05
CA ILE A 139 32.87 5.80 -35.82
C ILE A 139 32.55 7.06 -35.03
N ILE A 140 32.19 6.94 -33.74
CA ILE A 140 31.89 8.11 -32.88
C ILE A 140 33.13 9.00 -32.72
N GLU A 141 34.31 8.38 -32.59
CA GLU A 141 35.57 9.09 -32.40
C GLU A 141 36.00 9.85 -33.67
N THR A 142 35.60 9.39 -34.87
CA THR A 142 35.94 10.04 -36.15
C THR A 142 34.88 11.00 -36.67
N ASP A 143 33.61 10.89 -36.27
CA ASP A 143 32.53 11.84 -36.64
C ASP A 143 32.74 13.26 -36.08
N GLY A 144 33.66 13.44 -35.14
CA GLY A 144 33.90 14.72 -34.46
C GLY A 144 34.78 15.72 -35.22
N ASP A 145 35.43 15.33 -36.33
CA ASP A 145 36.58 16.10 -36.86
C ASP A 145 36.62 16.35 -38.38
N THR A 146 35.63 15.94 -39.18
CA THR A 146 35.64 16.23 -40.64
C THR A 146 34.25 16.25 -41.29
N ASP A 147 33.96 17.29 -42.09
CA ASP A 147 32.79 17.48 -42.96
C ASP A 147 32.76 16.56 -44.22
N GLU A 148 33.50 15.44 -44.21
CA GLU A 148 33.53 14.50 -45.34
C GLU A 148 32.75 13.22 -44.99
N ASP A 149 31.92 12.76 -45.93
CA ASP A 149 31.19 11.48 -45.91
C ASP A 149 32.18 10.30 -45.74
N GLN A 150 32.63 10.05 -44.52
CA GLN A 150 33.40 8.86 -44.19
C GLN A 150 32.51 7.63 -44.38
N ASP A 151 33.05 6.58 -44.98
CA ASP A 151 32.37 5.31 -45.16
C ASP A 151 32.13 4.64 -43.79
N ARG A 152 30.95 4.90 -43.19
CA ARG A 152 30.50 4.36 -41.90
C ARG A 152 30.06 2.90 -42.02
N THR A 153 30.73 2.11 -42.84
CA THR A 153 30.42 0.70 -43.07
C THR A 153 31.20 -0.18 -42.11
N ILE A 154 30.49 -1.04 -41.38
CA ILE A 154 31.11 -2.05 -40.51
C ILE A 154 30.62 -3.45 -40.85
N LYS A 155 31.41 -4.44 -40.48
CA LYS A 155 31.03 -5.85 -40.60
C LYS A 155 30.30 -6.32 -39.34
N LEU A 156 29.03 -6.69 -39.48
CA LEU A 156 28.22 -7.32 -38.43
C LEU A 156 27.85 -8.74 -38.85
N GLY A 157 28.57 -9.74 -38.32
CA GLY A 157 28.48 -11.12 -38.78
C GLY A 157 29.03 -11.24 -40.21
N ASP A 158 28.24 -11.80 -41.12
CA ASP A 158 28.64 -11.97 -42.54
C ASP A 158 28.19 -10.82 -43.44
N ARG A 159 27.71 -9.70 -42.88
CA ARG A 159 27.16 -8.57 -43.63
C ARG A 159 27.93 -7.29 -43.37
N GLU A 160 28.20 -6.56 -44.43
CA GLU A 160 28.62 -5.16 -44.37
C GLU A 160 27.40 -4.26 -44.29
N ILE A 161 27.39 -3.35 -43.33
CA ILE A 161 26.25 -2.50 -43.02
C ILE A 161 26.72 -1.07 -42.84
N ASN A 162 26.10 -0.17 -43.61
CA ASN A 162 26.28 1.27 -43.46
C ASN A 162 25.51 1.78 -42.23
N ILE A 163 26.24 2.33 -41.26
CA ILE A 163 25.71 2.81 -39.99
C ILE A 163 25.17 4.24 -40.15
N LYS A 164 23.83 4.35 -40.10
CA LYS A 164 23.09 5.63 -40.12
C LYS A 164 22.56 6.02 -38.75
N CYS A 165 22.30 5.05 -37.88
CA CYS A 165 21.82 5.28 -36.53
C CYS A 165 22.85 6.04 -35.68
N LYS A 166 22.39 6.70 -34.63
CA LYS A 166 23.30 7.26 -33.61
C LYS A 166 23.99 6.13 -32.85
N VAL A 167 25.24 6.33 -32.47
CA VAL A 167 25.96 5.44 -31.57
C VAL A 167 26.38 6.25 -30.35
N GLY A 168 26.13 5.73 -29.15
CA GLY A 168 26.44 6.44 -27.90
C GLY A 168 27.22 5.55 -26.94
N LYS A 169 28.23 6.12 -26.27
CA LYS A 169 29.01 5.45 -25.23
C LYS A 169 28.58 5.93 -23.85
N PHE A 170 28.13 5.01 -23.01
CA PHE A 170 27.66 5.30 -21.66
C PHE A 170 28.55 4.60 -20.64
N GLY A 171 29.17 5.38 -19.76
CA GLY A 171 30.10 4.91 -18.74
C GLY A 171 29.41 4.16 -17.61
N LEU A 172 29.11 2.88 -17.83
CA LEU A 172 28.68 1.96 -16.78
C LEU A 172 29.82 0.95 -16.59
N SER A 173 30.73 1.20 -15.64
CA SER A 173 31.80 0.26 -15.26
C SER A 173 31.34 -0.64 -14.11
N ALA A 174 31.71 -1.92 -14.14
CA ALA A 174 31.52 -2.85 -13.02
C ALA A 174 32.83 -3.04 -12.25
N HIS A 175 33.91 -2.43 -12.76
CA HIS A 175 35.22 -2.43 -12.15
C HIS A 175 35.35 -1.21 -11.25
N ALA A 176 36.06 -1.43 -10.15
CA ALA A 176 36.46 -0.37 -9.24
C ALA A 176 37.31 0.67 -9.99
N ASP A 177 37.09 1.95 -9.71
CA ASP A 177 37.92 3.01 -10.24
C ASP A 177 39.31 3.03 -9.57
N LYS A 178 40.21 3.88 -10.09
CA LYS A 178 41.58 4.04 -9.56
C LYS A 178 41.58 4.34 -8.06
N MET A 179 40.71 5.23 -7.60
CA MET A 179 40.67 5.67 -6.20
C MET A 179 40.09 4.59 -5.29
N GLU A 180 39.08 3.86 -5.74
CA GLU A 180 38.53 2.71 -5.03
C GLU A 180 39.58 1.62 -4.83
N ILE A 181 40.39 1.31 -5.85
CA ILE A 181 41.51 0.35 -5.75
C ILE A 181 42.58 0.84 -4.76
N ILE A 182 43.01 2.10 -4.87
CA ILE A 182 43.99 2.70 -3.93
C ILE A 182 43.45 2.65 -2.50
N ASN A 183 42.17 2.96 -2.30
CA ASN A 183 41.55 2.94 -0.98
C ASN A 183 41.50 1.51 -0.39
N ILE A 184 41.24 0.48 -1.19
CA ILE A 184 41.34 -0.92 -0.74
C ILE A 184 42.77 -1.23 -0.27
N ALA A 185 43.78 -0.83 -1.05
CA ALA A 185 45.17 -1.05 -0.71
C ALA A 185 45.54 -0.33 0.62
N ASN A 186 45.13 0.94 0.78
CA ASN A 186 45.37 1.72 1.99
C ASN A 186 44.67 1.13 3.23
N ASN A 187 43.43 0.65 3.09
CA ASN A 187 42.68 0.05 4.21
C ASN A 187 43.25 -1.30 4.67
N LEU A 188 43.77 -2.11 3.75
CA LEU A 188 44.34 -3.43 4.08
C LEU A 188 45.80 -3.35 4.56
N TYR A 189 46.49 -2.27 4.17
CA TYR A 189 47.92 -2.02 4.37
C TYR A 189 48.77 -3.30 4.17
N PRO A 190 48.74 -3.88 2.96
CA PRO A 190 49.41 -5.13 2.66
C PRO A 190 50.94 -4.94 2.55
N ARG A 191 51.71 -5.97 2.92
CA ARG A 191 53.17 -5.96 2.75
C ARG A 191 53.60 -6.14 1.29
N ARG A 192 52.76 -6.81 0.48
CA ARG A 192 53.01 -7.14 -0.92
C ARG A 192 51.71 -7.01 -1.71
N ILE A 193 51.75 -6.35 -2.87
CA ILE A 193 50.61 -6.19 -3.79
C ILE A 193 51.05 -6.68 -5.17
N PHE A 194 50.25 -7.52 -5.80
CA PHE A 194 50.44 -7.95 -7.18
C PHE A 194 49.30 -7.36 -8.01
N LEU A 195 49.64 -6.50 -8.97
CA LEU A 195 48.69 -5.86 -9.87
C LEU A 195 48.63 -6.67 -11.17
N VAL A 196 47.45 -7.18 -11.49
CA VAL A 196 47.19 -8.03 -12.65
C VAL A 196 45.93 -7.57 -13.39
N HIS A 197 45.63 -8.17 -14.55
CA HIS A 197 44.41 -7.95 -15.32
C HIS A 197 44.15 -6.47 -15.69
N GLY A 198 45.06 -5.90 -16.48
CA GLY A 198 44.97 -4.53 -16.97
C GLY A 198 46.05 -4.24 -18.01
N ASN A 199 45.89 -3.13 -18.73
CA ASN A 199 46.92 -2.68 -19.67
C ASN A 199 48.25 -2.45 -18.89
N PRO A 200 49.41 -2.95 -19.37
CA PRO A 200 50.70 -2.80 -18.71
C PRO A 200 51.04 -1.36 -18.30
N GLU A 201 50.74 -0.37 -19.13
CA GLU A 201 51.02 1.03 -18.83
C GLU A 201 50.15 1.54 -17.68
N VAL A 202 48.87 1.17 -17.69
CA VAL A 202 47.89 1.53 -16.65
C VAL A 202 48.25 0.87 -15.32
N ILE A 203 48.62 -0.42 -15.34
CA ILE A 203 49.07 -1.16 -14.15
C ILE A 203 50.31 -0.50 -13.54
N ASN A 204 51.32 -0.19 -14.36
CA ASN A 204 52.56 0.41 -13.89
C ASN A 204 52.32 1.81 -13.29
N SER A 205 51.46 2.61 -13.93
CA SER A 205 51.03 3.92 -13.41
C SER A 205 50.30 3.79 -12.08
N LEU A 206 49.34 2.87 -11.98
CA LEU A 206 48.60 2.59 -10.74
C LEU A 206 49.52 2.12 -9.61
N GLY A 207 50.47 1.23 -9.92
CA GLY A 207 51.45 0.75 -8.94
C GLY A 207 52.31 1.87 -8.36
N LYS A 208 52.80 2.80 -9.20
CA LYS A 208 53.54 3.98 -8.74
C LYS A 208 52.71 4.87 -7.82
N GLU A 209 51.43 5.02 -8.08
CA GLU A 209 50.53 5.81 -7.24
C GLU A 209 50.29 5.15 -5.88
N ILE A 210 49.97 3.85 -5.85
CA ILE A 210 49.80 3.10 -4.60
C ILE A 210 51.09 3.10 -3.77
N GLN A 211 52.26 3.07 -4.41
CA GLN A 211 53.56 3.09 -3.73
C GLN A 211 53.80 4.36 -2.90
N LYS A 212 53.16 5.49 -3.25
CA LYS A 212 53.31 6.76 -2.51
C LYS A 212 52.75 6.66 -1.09
N ASP A 213 51.69 5.89 -0.89
CA ASP A 213 50.95 5.82 0.37
C ASP A 213 51.28 4.57 1.20
N ILE A 214 51.79 3.51 0.56
CA ILE A 214 52.02 2.20 1.18
C ILE A 214 53.49 1.84 1.21
N ASN A 215 54.00 1.46 2.39
CA ASN A 215 55.39 1.03 2.60
C ASN A 215 55.63 -0.45 2.26
N GLY A 216 54.83 -1.01 1.35
CA GLY A 216 54.86 -2.40 0.90
C GLY A 216 55.46 -2.54 -0.49
N TRP A 217 55.80 -3.77 -0.89
CA TRP A 217 56.29 -4.04 -2.24
C TRP A 217 55.14 -4.19 -3.23
N ILE A 218 55.23 -3.49 -4.35
CA ILE A 218 54.23 -3.56 -5.42
C ILE A 218 54.87 -4.22 -6.65
N TYR A 219 54.20 -5.23 -7.17
CA TYR A 219 54.64 -6.02 -8.31
C TYR A 219 53.63 -5.89 -9.44
N ALA A 220 54.13 -5.75 -10.66
CA ALA A 220 53.35 -5.77 -11.90
C ALA A 220 53.86 -6.94 -12.77
N PRO A 221 53.50 -8.18 -12.40
CA PRO A 221 54.06 -9.38 -13.03
C PRO A 221 53.64 -9.49 -14.50
N GLN A 222 54.54 -10.03 -15.32
CA GLN A 222 54.22 -10.43 -16.70
C GLN A 222 53.72 -11.87 -16.76
N ASN A 223 53.00 -12.22 -17.82
CA ASN A 223 52.54 -13.59 -18.05
C ASN A 223 53.75 -14.54 -18.10
N GLY A 224 53.75 -15.55 -17.22
CA GLY A 224 54.83 -16.53 -17.10
C GLY A 224 55.91 -16.19 -16.08
N GLU A 225 55.92 -15.00 -15.49
CA GLU A 225 56.83 -14.68 -14.38
C GLU A 225 56.47 -15.43 -13.09
N GLN A 226 57.50 -15.73 -12.29
CA GLN A 226 57.37 -16.43 -11.01
C GLN A 226 57.99 -15.61 -9.89
N TYR A 227 57.32 -15.58 -8.73
CA TYR A 227 57.75 -14.85 -7.55
C TYR A 227 57.76 -15.76 -6.33
N GLU A 228 58.91 -15.89 -5.67
CA GLU A 228 59.02 -16.69 -4.45
C GLU A 228 58.63 -15.86 -3.22
N ILE A 229 57.65 -16.35 -2.44
CA ILE A 229 57.11 -15.66 -1.27
C ILE A 229 57.42 -16.46 -0.01
N ASN A 230 58.41 -16.01 0.76
CA ASN A 230 58.74 -16.59 2.06
C ASN A 230 57.97 -15.89 3.19
N ILE A 231 57.00 -16.57 3.79
CA ILE A 231 56.16 -16.05 4.88
C ILE A 231 56.75 -16.48 6.24
N LYS A 232 57.72 -15.73 6.76
CA LYS A 232 58.39 -16.03 8.04
C LYS A 232 57.55 -15.77 9.29
N THR A 233 56.67 -14.76 9.23
CA THR A 233 55.75 -14.38 10.32
C THR A 233 54.35 -14.16 9.74
N PRO A 234 53.50 -15.20 9.67
CA PRO A 234 52.12 -14.99 9.25
C PRO A 234 51.46 -14.00 10.23
N ARG A 235 50.69 -13.03 9.72
CA ARG A 235 49.79 -12.25 10.59
C ARG A 235 48.96 -13.27 11.38
N LYS A 236 48.81 -13.07 12.70
CA LYS A 236 47.86 -13.87 13.50
C LYS A 236 46.51 -13.76 12.81
N GLN A 237 46.07 -14.84 12.18
CA GLN A 237 44.76 -14.90 11.57
C GLN A 237 43.74 -14.65 12.68
N ARG A 238 42.70 -13.88 12.39
CA ARG A 238 41.63 -13.63 13.35
C ARG A 238 41.10 -15.01 13.78
N ARG A 239 41.25 -15.38 15.05
CA ARG A 239 40.74 -16.66 15.54
C ARG A 239 39.23 -16.63 15.39
N VAL A 240 38.70 -17.44 14.47
CA VAL A 240 37.26 -17.69 14.40
C VAL A 240 36.91 -18.50 15.64
N ALA A 241 35.99 -17.99 16.46
CA ALA A 241 35.49 -18.74 17.59
C ALA A 241 34.78 -19.98 17.04
N LYS A 242 35.24 -21.18 17.43
CA LYS A 242 34.55 -22.41 17.04
C LYS A 242 33.21 -22.47 17.78
N TYR A 243 32.13 -22.67 17.05
CA TYR A 243 30.83 -22.87 17.66
C TYR A 243 30.76 -24.24 18.34
N PRO A 244 29.97 -24.38 19.41
CA PRO A 244 29.72 -25.67 20.04
C PRO A 244 28.98 -26.59 19.06
N HIS A 245 29.30 -27.89 19.10
CA HIS A 245 28.88 -28.88 18.11
C HIS A 245 27.91 -29.89 18.73
N MET A 246 26.83 -30.23 18.03
CA MET A 246 25.79 -31.15 18.49
C MET A 246 26.16 -32.62 18.35
N LYS A 247 27.05 -32.95 17.40
CA LYS A 247 27.48 -34.32 17.07
C LYS A 247 26.30 -35.21 16.64
N ILE A 248 25.37 -34.66 15.88
CA ILE A 248 24.24 -35.40 15.33
C ILE A 248 24.74 -36.26 14.16
N VAL A 249 24.23 -37.49 14.04
CA VAL A 249 24.61 -38.47 13.00
C VAL A 249 23.53 -38.66 11.92
N GLU A 250 22.53 -37.79 11.89
CA GLU A 250 21.46 -37.74 10.88
C GLU A 250 21.55 -36.44 10.07
N LEU A 251 21.01 -36.46 8.85
CA LEU A 251 20.87 -35.28 7.99
C LEU A 251 19.89 -34.26 8.59
N LEU A 252 20.15 -32.97 8.38
CA LEU A 252 19.21 -31.92 8.77
C LEU A 252 18.03 -31.94 7.81
N ASN A 253 16.81 -31.81 8.34
CA ASN A 253 15.56 -31.79 7.59
C ASN A 253 14.50 -30.93 8.31
N ARG A 254 13.32 -30.79 7.69
CA ARG A 254 12.22 -29.98 8.22
C ARG A 254 11.67 -30.48 9.57
N GLU A 255 11.79 -31.76 9.86
CA GLU A 255 11.28 -32.36 11.10
C GLU A 255 12.23 -32.12 12.28
N ASN A 256 13.55 -32.20 12.02
CA ASN A 256 14.57 -32.11 13.07
C ASN A 256 15.23 -30.73 13.21
N ILE A 257 14.98 -29.77 12.30
CA ILE A 257 15.50 -28.39 12.39
C ILE A 257 15.18 -27.68 13.70
N ARG A 258 14.07 -28.05 14.36
CA ARG A 258 13.73 -27.54 15.70
C ARG A 258 14.81 -27.88 16.75
N LYS A 259 15.50 -29.02 16.62
CA LYS A 259 16.62 -29.42 17.49
C LYS A 259 17.79 -28.45 17.32
N LEU A 260 18.17 -28.17 16.07
CA LEU A 260 19.23 -27.21 15.72
C LEU A 260 18.90 -25.82 16.29
N TRP A 261 17.68 -25.34 16.08
CA TRP A 261 17.22 -24.06 16.63
C TRP A 261 17.33 -23.97 18.15
N LYS A 262 16.83 -24.98 18.88
CA LYS A 262 16.94 -25.02 20.35
C LYS A 262 18.40 -24.95 20.80
N PHE A 263 19.27 -25.68 20.12
CA PHE A 263 20.70 -25.71 20.45
C PHE A 263 21.38 -24.36 20.21
N VAL A 264 21.19 -23.77 19.02
CA VAL A 264 21.75 -22.46 18.67
C VAL A 264 21.27 -21.40 19.65
N LYS A 265 19.96 -21.33 19.90
CA LYS A 265 19.37 -20.38 20.84
C LYS A 265 19.96 -20.48 22.24
N THR A 266 20.16 -21.71 22.73
CA THR A 266 20.61 -21.95 24.12
C THR A 266 22.11 -21.73 24.30
N ASN A 267 22.93 -22.17 23.33
CA ASN A 267 24.39 -22.22 23.48
C ASN A 267 25.13 -21.08 22.76
N ILE A 268 24.50 -20.45 21.77
CA ILE A 268 25.11 -19.41 20.93
C ILE A 268 24.34 -18.09 21.07
N GLY A 269 23.01 -18.16 21.19
CA GLY A 269 22.12 -17.02 21.35
C GLY A 269 21.48 -16.56 20.02
N THR A 270 20.38 -15.81 20.13
CA THR A 270 19.59 -15.35 18.97
C THR A 270 20.19 -14.14 18.23
N ALA A 271 21.23 -13.50 18.80
CA ALA A 271 21.91 -12.37 18.17
C ALA A 271 23.09 -12.79 17.27
N ALA A 272 23.43 -14.08 17.23
CA ALA A 272 24.55 -14.60 16.47
C ALA A 272 24.16 -14.79 15.00
N ALA A 273 24.92 -14.15 14.12
CA ALA A 273 24.77 -14.29 12.68
C ALA A 273 25.62 -15.46 12.18
N LEU A 274 24.97 -16.54 11.75
CA LEU A 274 25.59 -17.81 11.39
C LEU A 274 25.43 -18.06 9.88
N SER A 275 26.50 -18.45 9.22
CA SER A 275 26.44 -18.95 7.84
C SER A 275 25.78 -20.33 7.78
N VAL A 276 25.44 -20.79 6.57
CA VAL A 276 24.94 -22.15 6.38
C VAL A 276 26.00 -23.16 6.79
N GLU A 277 27.26 -22.87 6.47
CA GLU A 277 28.43 -23.66 6.83
C GLU A 277 28.61 -23.73 8.35
N ASP A 278 28.44 -22.61 9.06
CA ASP A 278 28.47 -22.59 10.53
C ASP A 278 27.38 -23.49 11.11
N LEU A 279 26.16 -23.46 10.55
CA LEU A 279 25.03 -24.28 11.01
C LEU A 279 25.23 -25.77 10.70
N ILE A 280 25.85 -26.11 9.57
CA ILE A 280 26.26 -27.48 9.23
C ILE A 280 27.32 -27.97 10.22
N GLU A 281 28.32 -27.13 10.51
CA GLU A 281 29.34 -27.46 11.52
C GLU A 281 28.70 -27.63 12.91
N ILE A 282 27.79 -26.74 13.33
CA ILE A 282 27.06 -26.87 14.60
C ILE A 282 26.26 -28.18 14.65
N TRP A 283 25.56 -28.53 13.57
CA TRP A 283 24.77 -29.75 13.49
C TRP A 283 25.65 -31.00 13.59
N GLY A 284 26.75 -31.00 12.83
CA GLY A 284 27.79 -31.99 12.93
C GLY A 284 27.74 -33.15 11.95
N TYR A 285 26.88 -33.03 10.93
CA TYR A 285 26.79 -33.96 9.83
C TYR A 285 27.04 -33.22 8.53
N LYS A 286 27.96 -33.73 7.69
CA LYS A 286 28.31 -33.09 6.42
C LYS A 286 27.14 -33.23 5.45
N GLN A 287 26.61 -32.10 5.01
CA GLN A 287 25.49 -32.01 4.06
C GLN A 287 25.78 -30.92 3.03
N ASP A 288 25.12 -30.97 1.87
CA ASP A 288 25.21 -29.93 0.87
C ASP A 288 24.64 -28.60 1.41
N PRO A 289 25.41 -27.49 1.39
CA PRO A 289 24.92 -26.18 1.82
C PRO A 289 23.66 -25.71 1.09
N ILE A 290 23.45 -26.13 -0.17
CA ILE A 290 22.26 -25.71 -0.92
C ILE A 290 20.99 -26.33 -0.31
N GLU A 291 21.00 -27.62 -0.01
CA GLU A 291 19.86 -28.30 0.63
C GLU A 291 19.56 -27.72 2.02
N VAL A 292 20.59 -27.52 2.84
CA VAL A 292 20.44 -26.96 4.18
C VAL A 292 19.87 -25.55 4.11
N LYS A 293 20.32 -24.74 3.15
CA LYS A 293 19.80 -23.40 2.90
C LYS A 293 18.31 -23.41 2.57
N GLU A 294 17.85 -24.34 1.74
CA GLU A 294 16.41 -24.48 1.44
C GLU A 294 15.61 -24.84 2.69
N ILE A 295 16.11 -25.76 3.51
CA ILE A 295 15.47 -26.15 4.79
C ILE A 295 15.40 -24.95 5.74
N LEU A 296 16.44 -24.11 5.81
CA LEU A 296 16.47 -22.91 6.64
C LEU A 296 15.50 -21.83 6.15
N ASN A 297 15.44 -21.59 4.84
CA ASN A 297 14.55 -20.59 4.24
C ASN A 297 13.07 -20.92 4.45
N ASP A 298 12.73 -22.21 4.44
CA ASP A 298 11.35 -22.68 4.61
C ASP A 298 10.96 -22.89 6.08
N SER A 299 11.86 -22.56 7.01
CA SER A 299 11.70 -22.79 8.43
C SER A 299 11.32 -21.52 9.18
N ILE A 300 10.36 -21.63 10.10
CA ILE A 300 10.01 -20.54 11.03
C ILE A 300 11.03 -20.33 12.15
N TYR A 301 12.05 -21.20 12.24
CA TYR A 301 13.01 -21.20 13.35
C TYR A 301 14.26 -20.36 13.07
N PHE A 302 14.55 -20.07 11.81
CA PHE A 302 15.70 -19.30 11.39
C PHE A 302 15.27 -18.19 10.44
N GLU A 303 15.89 -17.03 10.58
CA GLU A 303 15.59 -15.87 9.76
C GLU A 303 16.88 -15.18 9.31
N HIS A 304 16.84 -14.54 8.14
CA HIS A 304 18.01 -13.88 7.59
C HIS A 304 18.45 -12.66 8.43
N ASP A 305 19.76 -12.48 8.58
CA ASP A 305 20.33 -11.24 9.13
C ASP A 305 19.92 -10.05 8.24
N ARG A 306 19.31 -9.04 8.86
CA ARG A 306 18.73 -7.87 8.17
C ARG A 306 19.73 -7.10 7.29
N ARG A 307 21.04 -7.19 7.59
CA ARG A 307 22.13 -6.52 6.88
C ARG A 307 22.91 -7.48 5.99
N ARG A 308 23.09 -8.73 6.42
CA ARG A 308 23.86 -9.77 5.73
C ARG A 308 22.98 -10.97 5.44
N MET A 309 22.12 -10.88 4.42
CA MET A 309 21.08 -11.88 4.14
C MET A 309 21.63 -13.30 3.89
N PHE A 310 22.93 -13.47 3.63
CA PHE A 310 23.57 -14.79 3.55
C PHE A 310 23.82 -15.46 4.92
N LEU A 311 23.61 -14.74 6.03
CA LEU A 311 23.67 -15.24 7.41
C LEU A 311 22.27 -15.38 7.99
N TYR A 312 22.13 -16.29 8.95
CA TYR A 312 20.90 -16.60 9.68
C TYR A 312 21.06 -16.32 11.16
N HIS A 313 19.95 -15.97 11.81
CA HIS A 313 19.80 -15.90 13.25
C HIS A 313 18.71 -16.87 13.69
N ALA A 314 18.85 -17.41 14.91
CA ALA A 314 17.78 -18.19 15.52
C ALA A 314 16.65 -17.25 15.98
N VAL A 315 15.42 -17.54 15.54
CA VAL A 315 14.23 -16.72 15.84
C VAL A 315 13.89 -16.80 17.34
N GLY A 316 13.45 -15.69 17.93
CA GLY A 316 13.01 -15.62 19.32
C GLY A 316 11.72 -16.43 19.59
N LYS A 317 11.49 -16.87 20.85
CA LYS A 317 10.30 -17.68 21.19
C LYS A 317 8.99 -16.91 20.95
N SER A 318 8.95 -15.66 21.39
CA SER A 318 7.81 -14.77 21.22
C SER A 318 7.52 -14.46 19.74
N GLU A 319 8.55 -14.53 18.89
CA GLU A 319 8.45 -14.25 17.46
C GLU A 319 7.99 -15.50 16.70
N ILE A 320 8.45 -16.69 17.08
CA ILE A 320 7.89 -17.98 16.62
C ILE A 320 6.41 -18.08 16.99
N GLU A 321 6.00 -17.68 18.20
CA GLU A 321 4.59 -17.68 18.60
C GLU A 321 3.74 -16.76 17.72
N LYS A 322 4.27 -15.60 17.31
CA LYS A 322 3.63 -14.70 16.33
C LYS A 322 3.59 -15.30 14.91
N LEU A 323 4.68 -15.95 14.48
CA LEU A 323 4.80 -16.58 13.15
C LEU A 323 4.00 -17.89 13.04
N SER A 324 3.70 -18.54 14.17
CA SER A 324 2.90 -19.76 14.26
C SER A 324 1.41 -19.48 14.45
N ALA A 325 1.01 -18.22 14.68
CA ALA A 325 -0.39 -17.83 14.67
C ALA A 325 -0.98 -18.09 13.27
N PRO A 326 -2.24 -18.54 13.17
CA PRO A 326 -2.87 -18.76 11.87
C PRO A 326 -2.71 -17.50 11.02
N LYS A 327 -2.19 -17.69 9.81
CA LYS A 327 -1.82 -16.61 8.90
C LYS A 327 -3.10 -15.91 8.47
N VAL A 328 -3.42 -14.81 9.14
CA VAL A 328 -4.56 -13.97 8.79
C VAL A 328 -4.37 -13.51 7.35
N MET A 329 -5.38 -13.75 6.52
CA MET A 329 -5.34 -13.46 5.09
C MET A 329 -5.02 -11.99 4.83
N GLU A 330 -4.31 -11.69 3.75
CA GLU A 330 -3.98 -10.30 3.38
C GLU A 330 -5.26 -9.50 3.07
N VAL A 331 -5.23 -8.18 3.30
CA VAL A 331 -6.44 -7.34 3.28
C VAL A 331 -7.17 -7.41 1.94
N ASN A 332 -6.43 -7.30 0.84
CA ASN A 332 -7.02 -7.28 -0.50
C ASN A 332 -7.54 -8.65 -0.93
N GLU A 333 -6.91 -9.72 -0.44
CA GLU A 333 -7.32 -11.10 -0.71
C GLU A 333 -8.62 -11.41 0.05
N MET A 334 -8.68 -11.05 1.34
CA MET A 334 -9.90 -11.12 2.16
C MET A 334 -11.04 -10.29 1.54
N LEU A 335 -10.77 -9.04 1.15
CA LEU A 335 -11.79 -8.19 0.54
C LEU A 335 -12.27 -8.73 -0.82
N GLY A 336 -11.45 -9.50 -1.54
CA GLY A 336 -11.88 -10.21 -2.75
C GLY A 336 -12.92 -11.28 -2.43
N LEU A 337 -12.66 -12.10 -1.41
CA LEU A 337 -13.57 -13.16 -0.96
C LEU A 337 -14.90 -12.64 -0.41
N VAL A 338 -14.95 -11.40 0.08
CA VAL A 338 -16.23 -10.79 0.50
C VAL A 338 -17.27 -10.83 -0.62
N ASP A 339 -16.89 -10.62 -1.89
CA ASP A 339 -17.86 -10.65 -3.01
C ASP A 339 -18.32 -12.08 -3.35
N GLU A 340 -17.48 -13.07 -3.05
CA GLU A 340 -17.80 -14.50 -3.28
C GLU A 340 -18.77 -15.02 -2.21
N PHE A 341 -18.57 -14.64 -0.95
CA PHE A 341 -19.45 -15.01 0.17
C PHE A 341 -20.75 -14.19 0.18
N PHE A 342 -20.67 -12.91 -0.17
CA PHE A 342 -21.80 -11.97 -0.12
C PHE A 342 -22.05 -11.39 -1.51
N GLY A 343 -22.75 -12.16 -2.35
CA GLY A 343 -23.08 -11.76 -3.72
C GLY A 343 -23.97 -10.50 -3.80
N PRO A 344 -24.27 -9.99 -5.02
CA PRO A 344 -25.01 -8.74 -5.22
C PRO A 344 -26.40 -8.72 -4.56
N GLU A 345 -27.05 -9.88 -4.46
CA GLU A 345 -28.37 -10.03 -3.84
C GLU A 345 -28.35 -9.91 -2.31
N SER A 346 -27.17 -9.92 -1.69
CA SER A 346 -27.02 -9.78 -0.25
C SER A 346 -27.37 -8.38 0.27
N GLY A 347 -27.44 -7.40 -0.62
CA GLY A 347 -27.60 -6.00 -0.26
C GLY A 347 -26.34 -5.38 0.33
N LEU A 348 -25.17 -6.03 0.20
CA LEU A 348 -23.87 -5.46 0.52
C LEU A 348 -23.53 -4.38 -0.52
N TYR A 349 -23.43 -3.13 -0.09
CA TYR A 349 -23.13 -2.00 -0.99
C TYR A 349 -21.74 -1.40 -0.76
N LYS A 350 -21.11 -1.71 0.37
CA LYS A 350 -19.76 -1.26 0.68
C LYS A 350 -19.05 -2.26 1.60
N LYS A 351 -17.74 -2.40 1.39
CA LYS A 351 -16.84 -3.20 2.22
C LYS A 351 -15.59 -2.41 2.59
N GLY A 352 -15.02 -2.73 3.74
CA GLY A 352 -13.80 -2.11 4.25
C GLY A 352 -13.10 -3.00 5.25
N ALA A 353 -11.98 -2.53 5.79
CA ALA A 353 -11.21 -3.28 6.79
C ALA A 353 -10.58 -2.35 7.81
N ARG A 354 -10.55 -2.77 9.07
CA ARG A 354 -9.67 -2.23 10.11
C ARG A 354 -8.47 -3.16 10.26
N PHE A 355 -7.38 -2.76 9.61
CA PHE A 355 -6.18 -3.59 9.47
C PHE A 355 -5.53 -3.99 10.80
N ASP A 356 -5.47 -3.07 11.76
CA ASP A 356 -4.79 -3.29 13.04
C ASP A 356 -5.60 -4.23 13.94
N GLU A 357 -6.94 -4.15 13.86
CA GLU A 357 -7.88 -4.93 14.69
C GLU A 357 -8.28 -6.26 14.03
N LYS A 358 -7.89 -6.51 12.77
CA LYS A 358 -8.31 -7.67 11.96
C LYS A 358 -9.84 -7.80 11.84
N ILE A 359 -10.50 -6.66 11.62
CA ILE A 359 -11.96 -6.60 11.43
C ILE A 359 -12.30 -6.24 9.97
N ALA A 360 -13.08 -7.08 9.30
CA ALA A 360 -13.75 -6.80 8.03
C ALA A 360 -15.04 -6.02 8.31
N LEU A 361 -15.15 -4.82 7.76
CA LEU A 361 -16.30 -3.93 7.93
C LEU A 361 -17.25 -4.07 6.74
N LEU A 362 -18.44 -4.62 6.97
CA LEU A 362 -19.45 -4.86 5.93
C LEU A 362 -20.63 -3.89 6.09
N TYR A 363 -21.06 -3.30 4.98
CA TYR A 363 -22.18 -2.35 4.94
C TYR A 363 -23.30 -2.92 4.09
N PHE A 364 -24.33 -3.41 4.78
CA PHE A 364 -25.55 -3.92 4.16
C PHE A 364 -26.63 -2.85 4.13
N ASN A 365 -27.51 -2.90 3.13
CA ASN A 365 -28.65 -2.00 3.02
C ASN A 365 -29.54 -2.05 4.28
N PHE A 366 -29.76 -3.27 4.80
CA PHE A 366 -30.57 -3.54 6.00
C PHE A 366 -29.79 -4.44 6.97
N PRO A 367 -29.05 -3.86 7.93
CA PRO A 367 -28.08 -4.60 8.75
C PRO A 367 -28.71 -5.61 9.71
N ASP A 368 -29.89 -5.35 10.28
CA ASP A 368 -30.57 -6.27 11.19
C ASP A 368 -30.92 -7.61 10.50
N ILE A 369 -31.46 -7.51 9.28
CA ILE A 369 -31.83 -8.67 8.48
C ILE A 369 -30.56 -9.35 7.98
N ALA A 370 -29.57 -8.61 7.48
CA ALA A 370 -28.31 -9.19 7.01
C ALA A 370 -27.59 -9.98 8.10
N LYS A 371 -27.55 -9.47 9.34
CA LYS A 371 -26.95 -10.16 10.49
C LYS A 371 -27.61 -11.50 10.80
N THR A 372 -28.93 -11.58 10.61
CA THR A 372 -29.70 -12.80 10.91
C THR A 372 -29.67 -13.77 9.72
N ARG A 373 -29.74 -13.23 8.50
CA ARG A 373 -29.83 -14.00 7.26
C ARG A 373 -28.51 -14.63 6.84
N TYR A 374 -27.40 -13.94 7.08
CA TYR A 374 -26.06 -14.36 6.65
C TYR A 374 -25.16 -14.81 7.82
N ALA A 375 -25.76 -15.26 8.92
CA ALA A 375 -25.00 -15.60 10.13
C ALA A 375 -24.03 -16.78 9.92
N ASP A 376 -24.44 -17.77 9.13
CA ASP A 376 -23.64 -18.96 8.84
C ASP A 376 -22.48 -18.60 7.89
N GLU A 377 -22.75 -17.82 6.85
CA GLU A 377 -21.76 -17.34 5.88
C GLU A 377 -20.72 -16.42 6.54
N ILE A 378 -21.15 -15.59 7.50
CA ILE A 378 -20.23 -14.78 8.31
C ILE A 378 -19.30 -15.69 9.11
N THR A 379 -19.82 -16.71 9.77
CA THR A 379 -19.02 -17.63 10.59
C THR A 379 -18.01 -18.42 9.73
N GLU A 380 -18.44 -18.86 8.55
CA GLU A 380 -17.57 -19.54 7.58
C GLU A 380 -16.48 -18.58 7.05
N PHE A 381 -16.85 -17.35 6.71
CA PHE A 381 -15.92 -16.31 6.27
C PHE A 381 -14.87 -15.98 7.34
N GLU A 382 -15.27 -15.82 8.61
CA GLU A 382 -14.35 -15.55 9.72
C GLU A 382 -13.37 -16.70 9.92
N THR A 383 -13.86 -17.95 9.83
CA THR A 383 -13.03 -19.16 9.97
C THR A 383 -12.05 -19.31 8.82
N HIS A 384 -12.48 -18.98 7.59
CA HIS A 384 -11.68 -19.13 6.38
C HIS A 384 -10.60 -18.04 6.26
N THR A 385 -10.92 -16.80 6.60
CA THR A 385 -10.02 -15.65 6.41
C THR A 385 -9.18 -15.33 7.66
N GLY A 386 -9.64 -15.74 8.84
CA GLY A 386 -9.06 -15.34 10.13
C GLY A 386 -9.36 -13.88 10.51
N TRP A 387 -10.27 -13.21 9.80
CA TRP A 387 -10.76 -11.86 10.11
C TRP A 387 -12.09 -11.95 10.85
N GLN A 388 -12.32 -11.06 11.83
CA GLN A 388 -13.64 -10.91 12.42
C GLN A 388 -14.52 -10.00 11.56
N VAL A 389 -15.81 -10.28 11.45
CA VAL A 389 -16.76 -9.47 10.68
C VAL A 389 -17.51 -8.54 11.61
N GLU A 390 -17.53 -7.26 11.26
CA GLU A 390 -18.39 -6.27 11.90
C GLU A 390 -19.34 -5.65 10.87
N ILE A 391 -20.64 -5.79 11.12
CA ILE A 391 -21.69 -5.19 10.29
C ILE A 391 -21.97 -3.76 10.77
N ASN A 392 -21.87 -2.81 9.84
CA ASN A 392 -22.25 -1.44 10.08
C ASN A 392 -23.76 -1.30 10.37
N GLN A 393 -24.13 -0.53 11.39
CA GLN A 393 -25.52 -0.40 11.84
C GLN A 393 -26.34 0.66 11.08
N ASN A 394 -25.71 1.44 10.20
CA ASN A 394 -26.40 2.46 9.42
C ASN A 394 -27.24 1.81 8.32
N ILE A 395 -28.50 2.24 8.21
CA ILE A 395 -29.41 1.80 7.16
C ILE A 395 -29.16 2.64 5.90
N ASN A 396 -29.13 1.98 4.74
CA ASN A 396 -29.10 2.68 3.47
C ASN A 396 -30.50 3.25 3.16
N THR A 397 -30.67 4.56 3.35
CA THR A 397 -31.96 5.22 3.14
C THR A 397 -32.43 5.17 1.69
N SER A 398 -31.53 5.13 0.71
CA SER A 398 -31.91 5.02 -0.72
C SER A 398 -32.46 3.64 -1.06
N ALA A 399 -31.99 2.59 -0.37
CA ALA A 399 -32.53 1.24 -0.53
C ALA A 399 -33.96 1.10 0.04
N ILE A 400 -34.34 1.95 1.00
CA ILE A 400 -35.73 1.99 1.50
C ILE A 400 -36.67 2.38 0.36
N ASP A 401 -36.32 3.42 -0.39
CA ASP A 401 -37.14 3.91 -1.49
C ASP A 401 -37.34 2.83 -2.56
N GLU A 402 -36.27 2.12 -2.95
CA GLU A 402 -36.33 1.00 -3.89
C GLU A 402 -37.28 -0.12 -3.41
N VAL A 403 -37.19 -0.50 -2.12
CA VAL A 403 -38.06 -1.54 -1.56
C VAL A 403 -39.53 -1.08 -1.54
N VAL A 404 -39.79 0.19 -1.22
CA VAL A 404 -41.14 0.75 -1.27
C VAL A 404 -41.67 0.75 -2.71
N TYR A 405 -40.93 1.25 -3.68
CA TYR A 405 -41.38 1.29 -5.09
C TYR A 405 -41.57 -0.10 -5.71
N ASN A 406 -40.81 -1.10 -5.26
CA ASN A 406 -40.95 -2.49 -5.73
C ASN A 406 -42.13 -3.23 -5.09
N LEU A 407 -42.45 -2.93 -3.82
CA LEU A 407 -43.55 -3.59 -3.09
C LEU A 407 -44.92 -2.97 -3.41
N PHE A 408 -44.98 -1.66 -3.58
CA PHE A 408 -46.24 -0.95 -3.75
C PHE A 408 -46.69 -0.95 -5.23
N PRO A 409 -48.00 -1.11 -5.50
CA PRO A 409 -48.49 -1.16 -6.87
C PRO A 409 -48.31 0.19 -7.58
N SER A 410 -48.06 0.16 -8.89
CA SER A 410 -47.68 1.33 -9.69
C SER A 410 -48.78 2.39 -9.83
N ASN A 411 -50.00 2.07 -9.40
CA ASN A 411 -51.16 2.96 -9.39
C ASN A 411 -51.23 3.83 -8.13
N LEU A 412 -50.34 3.63 -7.14
CA LEU A 412 -50.30 4.43 -5.92
C LEU A 412 -49.34 5.61 -6.08
N THR A 413 -49.88 6.84 -6.02
CA THR A 413 -49.05 8.06 -6.00
C THR A 413 -48.44 8.26 -4.61
N ILE A 414 -47.12 8.01 -4.50
CA ILE A 414 -46.36 8.28 -3.27
C ILE A 414 -45.79 9.69 -3.32
N ASN A 415 -46.22 10.55 -2.40
CA ASN A 415 -45.77 11.94 -2.31
C ASN A 415 -44.44 12.09 -1.57
N LYS A 416 -44.23 11.30 -0.51
CA LYS A 416 -43.01 11.36 0.31
C LYS A 416 -42.77 10.06 1.07
N ILE A 417 -41.50 9.65 1.12
CA ILE A 417 -40.99 8.59 1.99
C ILE A 417 -40.06 9.23 3.01
N SER A 418 -40.24 8.93 4.29
CA SER A 418 -39.44 9.49 5.39
C SER A 418 -39.03 8.39 6.36
N TYR A 419 -37.72 8.17 6.50
CA TYR A 419 -37.17 7.26 7.50
C TYR A 419 -36.98 7.98 8.83
N MET A 420 -37.44 7.36 9.92
CA MET A 420 -37.31 7.84 11.30
C MET A 420 -36.31 6.95 12.06
N PRO A 421 -35.03 7.36 12.20
CA PRO A 421 -33.99 6.53 12.81
C PRO A 421 -34.28 6.13 14.27
N GLN A 422 -34.85 7.05 15.06
CA GLN A 422 -35.10 6.84 16.49
C GLN A 422 -36.14 5.75 16.76
N THR A 423 -37.18 5.68 15.95
CA THR A 423 -38.28 4.70 16.11
C THR A 423 -38.15 3.50 15.18
N ARG A 424 -37.14 3.47 14.30
CA ARG A 424 -36.97 2.47 13.23
C ARG A 424 -38.24 2.29 12.39
N LYS A 425 -38.90 3.41 12.09
CA LYS A 425 -40.14 3.47 11.30
C LYS A 425 -39.90 4.16 9.97
N VAL A 426 -40.61 3.73 8.93
CA VAL A 426 -40.70 4.41 7.64
C VAL A 426 -42.12 4.93 7.48
N LYS A 427 -42.23 6.24 7.22
CA LYS A 427 -43.49 6.94 6.98
C LYS A 427 -43.66 7.21 5.50
N ILE A 428 -44.77 6.73 4.94
CA ILE A 428 -45.19 7.00 3.57
C ILE A 428 -46.36 7.97 3.60
N SER A 429 -46.28 9.04 2.82
CA SER A 429 -47.41 9.91 2.50
C SER A 429 -47.88 9.59 1.09
N ALA A 430 -49.11 9.11 0.94
CA ALA A 430 -49.70 8.73 -0.35
C ALA A 430 -51.12 9.27 -0.49
N GLU A 431 -51.59 9.47 -1.73
CA GLU A 431 -52.94 9.99 -2.01
C GLU A 431 -54.06 9.07 -1.54
N ASP A 432 -53.85 7.75 -1.62
CA ASP A 432 -54.78 6.72 -1.18
C ASP A 432 -54.07 5.70 -0.26
N GLU A 433 -54.84 4.92 0.50
CA GLU A 433 -54.32 3.78 1.28
C GLU A 433 -54.50 2.47 0.50
N PRO A 434 -53.45 1.65 0.30
CA PRO A 434 -53.59 0.44 -0.48
C PRO A 434 -54.44 -0.61 0.25
N VAL A 435 -55.36 -1.24 -0.48
CA VAL A 435 -56.33 -2.24 0.02
C VAL A 435 -55.67 -3.40 0.80
N ASN A 436 -54.40 -3.71 0.51
CA ASN A 436 -53.62 -4.78 1.14
C ASN A 436 -52.48 -4.27 2.04
N PHE A 437 -52.62 -3.11 2.69
CA PHE A 437 -51.55 -2.48 3.47
C PHE A 437 -50.91 -3.40 4.52
N ASN A 438 -51.70 -4.20 5.25
CA ASN A 438 -51.15 -5.12 6.26
C ASN A 438 -50.21 -6.18 5.67
N THR A 439 -50.55 -6.71 4.50
CA THR A 439 -49.71 -7.69 3.79
C THR A 439 -48.42 -7.04 3.28
N LEU A 440 -48.54 -5.84 2.69
CA LEU A 440 -47.40 -5.07 2.20
C LEU A 440 -46.46 -4.62 3.33
N SER A 441 -47.03 -4.22 4.47
CA SER A 441 -46.27 -3.83 5.66
C SER A 441 -45.50 -5.01 6.27
N ASN A 442 -46.11 -6.20 6.30
CA ASN A 442 -45.40 -7.42 6.72
C ASN A 442 -44.26 -7.79 5.77
N GLN A 443 -44.50 -7.75 4.45
CA GLN A 443 -43.46 -8.01 3.45
C GLN A 443 -42.32 -6.98 3.54
N PHE A 444 -42.66 -5.70 3.74
CA PHE A 444 -41.67 -4.64 3.95
C PHE A 444 -40.83 -4.90 5.20
N LYS A 445 -41.46 -5.33 6.30
CA LYS A 445 -40.77 -5.66 7.55
C LYS A 445 -39.88 -6.89 7.41
N GLU A 446 -40.28 -7.91 6.65
CA GLU A 446 -39.44 -9.08 6.37
C GLU A 446 -38.20 -8.72 5.56
N ILE A 447 -38.32 -7.81 4.59
CA ILE A 447 -37.21 -7.40 3.73
C ILE A 447 -36.25 -6.45 4.45
N THR A 448 -36.79 -5.49 5.20
CA THR A 448 -36.01 -4.35 5.74
C THR A 448 -35.74 -4.43 7.24
N GLY A 449 -36.52 -5.21 7.99
CA GLY A 449 -36.55 -5.18 9.46
C GLY A 449 -37.23 -3.94 10.05
N LEU A 450 -37.73 -3.03 9.22
CA LEU A 450 -38.33 -1.76 9.62
C LEU A 450 -39.84 -1.82 9.64
N SER A 451 -40.45 -0.98 10.49
CA SER A 451 -41.92 -0.89 10.58
C SER A 451 -42.44 0.17 9.62
N LEU A 452 -43.49 -0.14 8.86
CA LEU A 452 -44.07 0.76 7.87
C LEU A 452 -45.38 1.38 8.36
N VAL A 453 -45.51 2.69 8.22
CA VAL A 453 -46.75 3.45 8.52
C VAL A 453 -47.12 4.33 7.33
N ILE A 454 -48.41 4.44 7.04
CA ILE A 454 -48.94 5.25 5.94
C ILE A 454 -49.88 6.31 6.50
N ASN A 455 -49.74 7.55 6.03
CA ASN A 455 -50.62 8.68 6.38
C ASN A 455 -50.84 8.89 7.90
N GLU A 456 -49.88 8.50 8.75
CA GLU A 456 -49.93 8.72 10.19
C GLU A 456 -49.78 10.23 10.48
N GLU A 457 -50.79 10.87 11.04
CA GLU A 457 -50.77 12.29 11.40
C GLU A 457 -49.73 12.56 12.51
N ASP A 458 -48.96 13.64 12.38
CA ASP A 458 -48.02 14.04 13.44
C ASP A 458 -48.82 14.59 14.63
N LYS A 459 -48.42 14.28 15.88
CA LYS A 459 -49.10 14.70 17.14
C LYS A 459 -49.55 16.17 17.19
N ILE A 460 -48.90 17.04 16.43
CA ILE A 460 -49.17 18.47 16.28
C ILE A 460 -50.61 18.73 15.77
N GLU A 461 -51.18 17.87 14.92
CA GLU A 461 -52.54 18.08 14.36
C GLU A 461 -53.66 17.91 15.41
N GLN A 462 -53.41 17.14 16.47
CA GLN A 462 -54.35 17.01 17.60
C GLN A 462 -54.37 18.25 18.51
N GLU A 463 -53.22 18.92 18.73
CA GLU A 463 -53.13 20.11 19.59
C GLU A 463 -53.65 21.38 18.90
N VAL A 464 -53.49 21.49 17.58
CA VAL A 464 -53.93 22.64 16.76
C VAL A 464 -55.45 22.80 16.75
N SER A 465 -56.21 21.71 16.91
CA SER A 465 -57.68 21.74 16.93
C SER A 465 -58.27 22.43 18.18
N ALA A 466 -57.46 22.70 19.21
CA ALA A 466 -57.90 23.34 20.45
C ALA A 466 -57.61 24.86 20.55
N SER A 467 -56.81 25.44 19.65
CA SER A 467 -56.27 26.81 19.81
C SER A 467 -56.70 27.83 18.75
N MET A 468 -57.88 27.68 18.14
CA MET A 468 -58.47 28.71 17.28
C MET A 468 -59.05 29.86 18.12
N ASN A 469 -58.24 30.89 18.43
CA ASN A 469 -58.65 32.30 18.65
C ASN A 469 -57.59 33.07 19.47
N LYS A 470 -56.45 33.42 18.88
CA LYS A 470 -55.56 34.47 19.42
C LYS A 470 -55.07 35.39 18.30
N SER A 471 -54.98 36.68 18.62
CA SER A 471 -54.39 37.72 17.77
C SER A 471 -52.94 37.35 17.49
N GLN A 472 -52.61 37.07 16.23
CA GLN A 472 -51.29 36.61 15.82
C GLN A 472 -50.41 37.81 15.43
N MET A 473 -49.20 37.88 15.97
CA MET A 473 -48.23 38.91 15.59
C MET A 473 -47.85 38.80 14.10
N GLU A 474 -47.37 39.89 13.51
CA GLU A 474 -46.78 39.83 12.16
C GLU A 474 -45.56 38.89 12.15
N GLN A 475 -45.38 38.13 11.07
CA GLN A 475 -44.40 37.04 10.98
C GLN A 475 -42.97 37.47 11.34
N ASN A 476 -42.49 38.56 10.74
CA ASN A 476 -41.12 39.04 10.99
C ASN A 476 -40.98 39.64 12.39
N GLN A 477 -42.03 40.26 12.91
CA GLN A 477 -42.08 40.73 14.29
C GLN A 477 -41.96 39.57 15.29
N ALA A 478 -42.71 38.47 15.07
CA ALA A 478 -42.61 37.27 15.91
C ALA A 478 -41.21 36.66 15.87
N LEU A 479 -40.59 36.54 14.69
CA LEU A 479 -39.23 36.01 14.54
C LEU A 479 -38.17 36.88 15.25
N ARG A 480 -38.29 38.21 15.16
CA ARG A 480 -37.40 39.15 15.89
C ARG A 480 -37.59 39.06 17.40
N TYR A 481 -38.82 38.82 17.84
CA TYR A 481 -39.15 38.69 19.25
C TYR A 481 -38.52 37.42 19.85
N ILE A 482 -38.60 36.30 19.12
CA ILE A 482 -37.90 35.06 19.46
C ILE A 482 -36.38 35.31 19.55
N ASP A 483 -35.78 36.01 18.59
CA ASP A 483 -34.35 36.34 18.62
C ASP A 483 -33.96 37.16 19.86
N LYS A 484 -34.81 38.10 20.27
CA LYS A 484 -34.58 38.90 21.48
C LYS A 484 -34.67 38.04 22.74
N ALA A 485 -35.66 37.16 22.85
CA ALA A 485 -35.85 36.28 24.01
C ALA A 485 -34.66 35.32 24.20
N PHE A 486 -34.13 34.76 23.10
CA PHE A 486 -32.97 33.86 23.17
C PHE A 486 -31.62 34.58 23.19
N SER A 487 -31.57 35.91 23.09
CA SER A 487 -30.30 36.66 23.02
C SER A 487 -29.46 36.57 24.31
N THR A 488 -30.07 36.42 25.47
CA THR A 488 -29.37 36.31 26.76
C THR A 488 -29.17 34.86 27.21
N LEU A 489 -29.78 33.91 26.51
CA LEU A 489 -29.73 32.48 26.85
C LEU A 489 -28.51 31.79 26.23
N THR A 490 -28.04 30.73 26.89
CA THR A 490 -26.87 29.95 26.49
C THR A 490 -27.05 29.26 25.15
N HIS A 491 -28.24 28.68 24.90
CA HIS A 491 -28.56 28.00 23.65
C HIS A 491 -29.58 28.82 22.88
N ARG A 492 -29.35 28.98 21.58
CA ARG A 492 -30.22 29.73 20.68
C ARG A 492 -30.67 28.82 19.53
N PRO A 493 -31.92 28.98 19.05
CA PRO A 493 -32.33 28.30 17.84
C PRO A 493 -31.52 28.87 16.67
N TYR A 494 -30.79 28.00 15.96
CA TYR A 494 -29.97 28.41 14.82
C TYR A 494 -30.81 28.61 13.55
N LYS A 495 -32.01 28.02 13.51
CA LYS A 495 -32.98 28.18 12.44
C LYS A 495 -34.38 28.28 13.03
N LYS A 496 -35.19 29.18 12.45
CA LYS A 496 -36.60 29.40 12.78
C LYS A 496 -37.37 29.27 11.47
N SER A 497 -38.35 28.39 11.38
CA SER A 497 -39.05 28.11 10.13
C SER A 497 -40.55 28.14 10.33
N ILE A 498 -41.24 28.95 9.54
CA ILE A 498 -42.70 28.97 9.53
C ILE A 498 -43.17 27.78 8.69
N LYS A 499 -43.90 26.87 9.33
CA LYS A 499 -44.53 25.71 8.69
C LYS A 499 -46.04 25.86 8.70
N VAL A 500 -46.70 25.18 7.79
CA VAL A 500 -48.16 25.16 7.66
C VAL A 500 -48.61 23.72 7.85
N THR A 501 -49.57 23.48 8.74
CA THR A 501 -50.20 22.18 8.90
C THR A 501 -51.11 21.86 7.71
N SER A 502 -51.53 20.60 7.57
CA SER A 502 -52.49 20.16 6.55
C SER A 502 -53.83 20.89 6.65
N SER A 503 -54.18 21.34 7.86
CA SER A 503 -55.36 22.17 8.18
C SER A 503 -55.19 23.66 7.87
N GLY A 504 -54.03 24.10 7.35
CA GLY A 504 -53.77 25.49 6.96
C GLY A 504 -53.28 26.41 8.08
N VAL A 505 -53.00 25.89 9.28
CA VAL A 505 -52.55 26.68 10.42
C VAL A 505 -51.03 26.86 10.38
N LYS A 506 -50.57 28.09 10.57
CA LYS A 506 -49.14 28.42 10.59
C LYS A 506 -48.55 28.23 11.99
N TYR A 507 -47.45 27.50 12.09
CA TYR A 507 -46.66 27.33 13.32
C TYR A 507 -45.17 27.61 13.06
N ILE A 508 -44.39 27.84 14.11
CA ILE A 508 -42.96 28.11 14.03
C ILE A 508 -42.18 26.91 14.55
N GLU A 509 -41.38 26.29 13.71
CA GLU A 509 -40.42 25.27 14.13
C GLU A 509 -39.08 25.92 14.48
N LEU A 510 -38.61 25.68 15.71
CA LEU A 510 -37.34 26.14 16.25
C LEU A 510 -36.32 24.99 16.20
N ALA A 511 -35.26 25.15 15.43
CA ALA A 511 -34.17 24.19 15.38
C ALA A 511 -33.03 24.62 16.30
N PHE A 512 -32.75 23.79 17.31
CA PHE A 512 -31.61 23.93 18.22
C PHE A 512 -30.48 22.96 17.82
N ILE A 513 -29.35 23.03 18.51
CA ILE A 513 -28.23 22.12 18.25
C ILE A 513 -28.65 20.63 18.33
N SER A 514 -29.58 20.31 19.24
CA SER A 514 -30.29 19.05 19.33
C SER A 514 -31.68 19.27 19.93
N LYS A 515 -32.58 18.32 19.73
CA LYS A 515 -33.92 18.34 20.35
C LYS A 515 -33.86 18.45 21.86
N ILE A 516 -33.00 17.65 22.50
CA ILE A 516 -32.81 17.62 23.96
C ILE A 516 -32.45 19.01 24.50
N VAL A 517 -31.65 19.78 23.76
CA VAL A 517 -31.32 21.16 24.16
C VAL A 517 -32.52 22.08 24.02
N GLY A 518 -33.29 21.98 22.93
CA GLY A 518 -34.51 22.78 22.76
C GLY A 518 -35.58 22.49 23.81
N GLU A 519 -35.73 21.23 24.21
CA GLU A 519 -36.66 20.80 25.26
C GLU A 519 -36.33 21.39 26.64
N LYS A 520 -35.09 21.82 26.89
CA LYS A 520 -34.74 22.55 28.13
C LYS A 520 -35.40 23.93 28.23
N TYR A 521 -35.91 24.46 27.12
CA TYR A 521 -36.49 25.80 27.03
C TYR A 521 -38.01 25.77 26.76
N VAL A 522 -38.69 24.66 27.07
CA VAL A 522 -40.14 24.52 26.90
C VAL A 522 -40.91 25.66 27.58
N ASP A 523 -40.52 26.07 28.78
CA ASP A 523 -41.19 27.17 29.49
C ASP A 523 -41.09 28.50 28.73
N VAL A 524 -39.92 28.81 28.16
CA VAL A 524 -39.68 30.01 27.35
C VAL A 524 -40.44 29.93 26.04
N ILE A 525 -40.50 28.75 25.43
CA ILE A 525 -41.26 28.50 24.19
C ILE A 525 -42.75 28.72 24.45
N ASN A 526 -43.31 28.18 25.54
CA ASN A 526 -44.70 28.37 25.92
C ASN A 526 -45.05 29.85 26.16
N GLU A 527 -44.16 30.62 26.79
CA GLU A 527 -44.33 32.07 26.97
C GLU A 527 -44.34 32.80 25.62
N LEU A 528 -43.41 32.44 24.72
CA LEU A 528 -43.36 32.98 23.36
C LEU A 528 -44.61 32.63 22.55
N GLU A 529 -45.19 31.44 22.72
CA GLU A 529 -46.45 31.07 22.07
C GLU A 529 -47.60 31.97 22.53
N GLN A 530 -47.67 32.26 23.84
CA GLN A 530 -48.71 33.14 24.40
C GLN A 530 -48.59 34.57 23.90
N GLU A 531 -47.38 35.09 23.78
CA GLU A 531 -47.13 36.47 23.38
C GLU A 531 -47.20 36.67 21.86
N THR A 532 -46.70 35.73 21.07
CA THR A 532 -46.67 35.86 19.60
C THR A 532 -47.94 35.35 18.91
N GLY A 533 -48.70 34.48 19.56
CA GLY A 533 -49.86 33.81 18.98
C GLY A 533 -49.51 32.75 17.92
N TYR A 534 -48.24 32.35 17.81
CA TYR A 534 -47.81 31.20 17.00
C TYR A 534 -47.62 29.99 17.90
N LEU A 535 -48.16 28.83 17.50
CA LEU A 535 -47.70 27.54 18.03
C LEU A 535 -46.24 27.34 17.64
N MET A 536 -45.44 26.80 18.55
CA MET A 536 -44.01 26.62 18.40
C MET A 536 -43.60 25.20 18.76
N THR A 537 -42.75 24.60 17.92
CA THR A 537 -42.24 23.24 18.15
C THR A 537 -40.73 23.21 18.04
N VAL A 538 -40.11 22.28 18.76
CA VAL A 538 -38.67 22.02 18.65
C VAL A 538 -38.44 21.00 17.54
N SER A 539 -37.56 21.32 16.59
CA SER A 539 -37.18 20.41 15.51
C SER A 539 -36.43 19.18 16.03
N ASP A 540 -36.73 18.02 15.45
CA ASP A 540 -35.96 16.78 15.69
C ASP A 540 -34.57 16.79 15.03
N SER A 541 -34.28 17.79 14.20
CA SER A 541 -32.98 17.90 13.52
C SER A 541 -31.85 18.24 14.50
N CYS A 542 -30.67 17.68 14.25
CA CYS A 542 -29.45 17.97 15.00
C CYS A 542 -28.43 18.68 14.11
N ASN A 543 -27.81 19.75 14.61
CA ASN A 543 -26.74 20.45 13.90
C ASN A 543 -25.40 19.71 14.09
N GLN A 544 -25.20 18.66 13.29
CA GLN A 544 -24.03 17.78 13.40
C GLN A 544 -22.70 18.54 13.28
N ILE A 545 -22.63 19.56 12.42
CA ILE A 545 -21.41 20.36 12.21
C ILE A 545 -21.04 21.09 13.50
N GLU A 546 -22.01 21.74 14.14
CA GLU A 546 -21.76 22.46 15.39
C GLU A 546 -21.43 21.51 16.55
N ILE A 547 -22.09 20.35 16.60
CA ILE A 547 -21.77 19.29 17.57
C ILE A 547 -20.30 18.83 17.43
N ILE A 548 -19.84 18.59 16.20
CA ILE A 548 -18.44 18.23 15.91
C ILE A 548 -17.48 19.37 16.31
N ASN A 549 -17.84 20.62 16.02
CA ASN A 549 -17.02 21.78 16.36
C ASN A 549 -16.89 21.97 17.87
N ILE A 550 -17.96 21.76 18.64
CA ILE A 550 -17.91 21.81 20.11
C ILE A 550 -17.02 20.70 20.65
N ALA A 551 -17.13 19.48 20.12
CA ALA A 551 -16.24 18.37 20.52
C ALA A 551 -14.77 18.73 20.27
N LYS A 552 -14.44 19.25 19.08
CA LYS A 552 -13.07 19.70 18.76
C LYS A 552 -12.59 20.82 19.67
N ARG A 553 -13.43 21.83 19.93
CA ARG A 553 -13.07 22.96 20.79
C ARG A 553 -12.74 22.50 22.21
N LEU A 554 -13.54 21.62 22.79
CA LEU A 554 -13.28 21.08 24.13
C LEU A 554 -11.97 20.27 24.18
N MET A 555 -11.63 19.54 23.12
CA MET A 555 -10.34 18.84 23.03
C MET A 555 -9.17 19.83 22.95
N THR A 556 -9.27 20.85 22.09
CA THR A 556 -8.23 21.87 21.93
C THR A 556 -8.02 22.70 23.20
N GLU A 557 -9.09 23.02 23.94
CA GLU A 557 -9.01 23.74 25.23
C GLU A 557 -8.16 23.00 26.28
N LYS A 558 -8.07 21.67 26.17
CA LYS A 558 -7.30 20.80 27.08
C LYS A 558 -6.00 20.27 26.44
N ASP A 559 -5.59 20.83 25.30
CA ASP A 559 -4.42 20.41 24.51
C ASP A 559 -4.42 18.90 24.13
N ILE A 560 -5.61 18.37 23.83
CA ILE A 560 -5.81 16.97 23.43
C ILE A 560 -5.84 16.86 21.90
N LYS A 561 -4.90 16.09 21.35
CA LYS A 561 -4.85 15.85 19.90
C LYS A 561 -5.77 14.71 19.49
N THR A 562 -6.66 14.97 18.53
CA THR A 562 -7.54 13.95 17.93
C THR A 562 -6.85 13.25 16.74
N LYS A 563 -6.91 11.92 16.65
CA LYS A 563 -6.40 11.15 15.50
C LYS A 563 -7.27 11.30 14.25
N LYS A 564 -8.58 11.47 14.44
CA LYS A 564 -9.61 11.56 13.39
C LYS A 564 -10.65 12.62 13.76
N ASN A 565 -11.48 13.03 12.79
CA ASN A 565 -12.63 13.87 13.08
C ASN A 565 -13.63 13.14 14.00
N PRO A 566 -14.26 13.84 14.96
CA PRO A 566 -15.35 13.29 15.76
C PRO A 566 -16.46 12.69 14.88
N SER A 567 -16.96 11.51 15.28
CA SER A 567 -18.06 10.81 14.61
C SER A 567 -19.35 10.97 15.41
N VAL A 568 -20.44 11.41 14.76
CA VAL A 568 -21.73 11.65 15.41
C VAL A 568 -22.67 10.47 15.13
N PHE A 569 -23.22 9.87 16.18
CA PHE A 569 -24.17 8.76 16.15
C PHE A 569 -25.53 9.25 16.66
N LEU A 570 -26.41 9.65 15.75
CA LEU A 570 -27.71 10.23 16.08
C LEU A 570 -28.72 9.22 16.67
N ASP A 571 -28.57 7.95 16.33
CA ASP A 571 -29.35 6.83 16.89
C ASP A 571 -29.06 6.63 18.38
N LYS A 572 -27.78 6.76 18.78
CA LYS A 572 -27.33 6.62 20.17
C LYS A 572 -27.29 7.93 20.95
N MET A 573 -27.56 9.06 20.29
CA MET A 573 -27.34 10.41 20.82
C MET A 573 -25.94 10.54 21.44
N SER A 574 -24.94 10.04 20.72
CA SER A 574 -23.54 10.02 21.18
C SER A 574 -22.57 10.53 20.12
N VAL A 575 -21.40 10.99 20.57
CA VAL A 575 -20.29 11.41 19.72
C VAL A 575 -19.04 10.69 20.16
N GLN A 576 -18.30 10.14 19.21
CA GLN A 576 -17.05 9.44 19.47
C GLN A 576 -15.86 10.25 19.00
N VAL A 577 -14.84 10.35 19.85
CA VAL A 577 -13.59 11.05 19.57
C VAL A 577 -12.43 10.12 19.83
N VAL A 578 -11.60 9.90 18.80
CA VAL A 578 -10.38 9.08 18.92
C VAL A 578 -9.19 9.98 19.20
N ILE A 579 -8.51 9.78 20.33
CA ILE A 579 -7.40 10.63 20.79
C ILE A 579 -6.03 9.99 20.53
N ALA A 580 -5.00 10.83 20.44
CA ALA A 580 -3.62 10.43 20.16
C ALA A 580 -2.79 10.15 21.42
N GLN A 581 -3.33 10.47 22.59
CA GLN A 581 -2.67 10.46 23.89
C GLN A 581 -3.62 9.88 24.93
N ASP A 582 -3.10 9.26 25.99
CA ASP A 582 -3.94 8.88 27.13
C ASP A 582 -4.28 10.11 27.97
N ILE A 583 -5.52 10.14 28.49
CA ILE A 583 -6.01 11.16 29.42
C ILE A 583 -6.53 10.47 30.67
N ASP A 584 -6.44 11.16 31.82
CA ASP A 584 -6.99 10.65 33.07
C ASP A 584 -8.54 10.65 33.08
N ASP A 585 -9.11 9.82 33.94
CA ASP A 585 -10.57 9.62 34.01
C ASP A 585 -11.33 10.86 34.50
N LEU A 586 -10.70 11.69 35.34
CA LEU A 586 -11.30 12.94 35.84
C LEU A 586 -11.47 13.95 34.70
N MET A 587 -10.46 14.10 33.85
CA MET A 587 -10.49 14.96 32.67
C MET A 587 -11.48 14.44 31.63
N ARG A 588 -11.53 13.12 31.42
CA ARG A 588 -12.53 12.48 30.54
C ARG A 588 -13.96 12.78 31.02
N GLU A 589 -14.21 12.69 32.32
CA GLU A 589 -15.52 12.98 32.91
C GLU A 589 -15.87 14.48 32.84
N GLU A 590 -14.92 15.38 33.10
CA GLU A 590 -15.11 16.83 33.00
C GLU A 590 -15.52 17.25 31.58
N ILE A 591 -14.79 16.75 30.57
CA ILE A 591 -15.08 17.02 29.16
C ILE A 591 -16.44 16.43 28.78
N GLY A 592 -16.73 15.20 29.20
CA GLY A 592 -18.01 14.53 28.93
C GLY A 592 -19.21 15.30 29.49
N LYS A 593 -19.14 15.74 30.76
CA LYS A 593 -20.20 16.55 31.39
C LYS A 593 -20.42 17.89 30.68
N ARG A 594 -19.34 18.58 30.35
CA ARG A 594 -19.43 19.88 29.65
C ARG A 594 -20.01 19.70 28.25
N PHE A 595 -19.60 18.67 27.51
CA PHE A 595 -20.16 18.35 26.20
C PHE A 595 -21.66 18.06 26.28
N LEU A 596 -22.07 17.19 27.19
CA LEU A 596 -23.48 16.84 27.42
C LEU A 596 -24.32 18.08 27.78
N SER A 597 -23.77 19.00 28.57
CA SER A 597 -24.48 20.23 28.95
C SER A 597 -24.80 21.13 27.75
N LEU A 598 -23.87 21.21 26.79
CA LEU A 598 -23.91 22.10 25.62
C LEU A 598 -24.69 21.50 24.44
N THR A 599 -24.58 20.19 24.23
CA THR A 599 -25.13 19.53 23.04
C THR A 599 -26.32 18.63 23.35
N GLY A 600 -26.48 18.19 24.60
CA GLY A 600 -27.45 17.16 24.98
C GLY A 600 -27.06 15.73 24.54
N LEU A 601 -25.88 15.54 23.92
CA LEU A 601 -25.37 14.24 23.50
C LEU A 601 -24.26 13.76 24.44
N SER A 602 -24.11 12.44 24.56
CA SER A 602 -22.99 11.83 25.28
C SER A 602 -21.68 11.88 24.45
N LEU A 603 -20.52 11.89 25.12
CA LEU A 603 -19.21 11.91 24.47
C LEU A 603 -18.40 10.68 24.90
N GLU A 604 -18.00 9.87 23.93
CA GLU A 604 -17.10 8.73 24.10
C GLU A 604 -15.69 9.11 23.63
N ILE A 605 -14.72 9.10 24.54
CA ILE A 605 -13.32 9.43 24.24
C ILE A 605 -12.48 8.14 24.28
N ILE A 606 -12.03 7.72 23.09
CA ILE A 606 -11.33 6.44 22.84
C ILE A 606 -9.86 6.66 22.56
#